data_AF-A0A3R7A6W4-F1
#
_entry.id   AF-A0A3R7A6W4-F1
#
_cell.length_a   1.000
_cell.length_b   1.000
_cell.length_c   1.000
_cell.angle_alpha   90.00
_cell.angle_beta   90.00
_cell.angle_gamma   90.00
#
_symmetry.space_group_name_H-M   'P 1'
#
loop_
_entity.id
_entity.type
_entity.pdbx_description
1 polymer ?
#
loop_
_entity_poly.entity_id
_entity_poly.type
_entity_poly.pdbx_seq_one_letter_code
_entity_poly.pdbx_strand_id
1 'polypeptide(L)' 'MAENKKVPSHILEKIIVAFMILIGIAAIYILVAVLSSGNANPTVAVVEILLMLILAIFAQTFVLIRIYDRLQK' A
#
# COMPACT_ATOMS: atom_id res chain seq x y z
N MET A 1 13.84 11.70 -30.17
CA MET A 1 13.57 10.34 -29.66
C MET A 1 13.62 10.42 -28.15
N ALA A 2 12.47 10.36 -27.48
CA ALA A 2 12.45 10.39 -26.01
C ALA A 2 13.07 9.09 -25.50
N GLU A 3 14.26 9.19 -24.90
CA GLU A 3 14.90 8.10 -24.17
C GLU A 3 13.95 7.66 -23.06
N ASN A 4 13.22 6.57 -23.33
CA ASN A 4 12.34 5.95 -22.38
C ASN A 4 13.23 5.23 -21.36
N LYS A 5 13.80 5.98 -20.42
CA LYS A 5 14.56 5.45 -19.28
C LYS A 5 13.59 4.61 -18.46
N LYS A 6 13.51 3.31 -18.80
CA LYS A 6 12.79 2.31 -18.02
C LYS A 6 13.32 2.39 -16.60
N VAL A 7 12.48 2.87 -15.67
CA VAL A 7 12.81 2.83 -14.24
C VAL A 7 13.01 1.35 -13.89
N PRO A 8 14.15 0.98 -13.26
CA PRO A 8 14.38 -0.40 -12.87
C PRO A 8 13.22 -0.88 -11.99
N SER A 9 12.63 -2.02 -12.33
CA SER A 9 11.49 -2.60 -11.60
C SER A 9 11.77 -2.75 -10.09
N HIS A 10 13.02 -3.06 -9.74
CA HIS A 10 13.52 -3.09 -8.35
C HIS A 10 13.30 -1.79 -7.57
N ILE A 11 13.42 -0.63 -8.21
CA ILE A 11 13.26 0.66 -7.53
C ILE A 11 11.77 0.88 -7.25
N LEU A 12 10.91 0.57 -8.22
CA LEU A 12 9.47 0.69 -8.09
C LEU A 12 8.92 -0.27 -7.01
N GLU A 13 9.39 -1.51 -6.98
CA GLU A 13 9.05 -2.49 -5.93
C GLU A 13 9.40 -1.96 -4.53
N LYS A 14 10.61 -1.43 -4.34
CA LYS A 14 11.03 -0.87 -3.05
C LYS A 14 10.18 0.31 -2.60
N ILE A 15 9.82 1.18 -3.53
CA ILE A 15 8.97 2.35 -3.24
C ILE A 15 7.58 1.90 -2.82
N ILE A 16 6.96 0.98 -3.57
CA ILE A 16 5.63 0.45 -3.23
C ILE A 16 5.64 -0.21 -1.86
N VAL A 17 6.65 -1.03 -1.56
CA VAL A 17 6.80 -1.68 -0.26
C VAL A 17 6.95 -0.65 0.87
N ALA A 18 7.75 0.41 0.65
CA ALA A 18 7.91 1.47 1.64
C ALA A 18 6.57 2.19 1.94
N PHE A 19 5.78 2.49 0.91
CA PHE A 19 4.45 3.07 1.09
C PHE A 19 3.48 2.11 1.79
N MET A 20 3.50 0.82 1.44
CA MET A 20 2.68 -0.19 2.12
C MET A 20 2.99 -0.26 3.61
N ILE A 21 4.26 -0.20 4.00
CA ILE A 21 4.68 -0.21 5.41
C ILE A 21 4.17 1.06 6.12
N LEU A 22 4.37 2.24 5.53
CA LEU A 22 3.92 3.50 6.13
C LEU A 22 2.41 3.52 6.35
N ILE A 23 1.64 3.09 5.35
CA ILE A 23 0.17 3.04 5.43
C ILE A 23 -0.28 1.97 6.41
N GLY A 24 0.40 0.82 6.46
CA GLY A 24 0.13 -0.24 7.44
C GLY A 24 0.33 0.23 8.88
N ILE A 25 1.41 0.97 9.16
CA ILE A 25 1.67 1.56 10.48
C ILE A 25 0.57 2.57 10.84
N ALA A 26 0.15 3.41 9.89
CA ALA A 26 -0.93 4.36 10.11
C ALA A 26 -2.27 3.66 10.44
N ALA A 27 -2.59 2.57 9.74
CA ALA A 27 -3.79 1.77 10.01
C ALA A 27 -3.74 1.15 11.43
N ILE A 28 -2.60 0.57 11.82
CA ILE A 28 -2.42 0.01 13.17
C ILE A 28 -2.58 1.11 14.25
N TYR A 29 -2.00 2.29 14.02
CA TYR A 29 -2.13 3.40 14.96
C TYR A 29 -3.59 3.82 15.16
N ILE A 30 -4.35 3.93 14.07
CA ILE A 30 -5.78 4.28 14.13
C ILE A 30 -6.56 3.20 14.88
N LEU A 31 -6.30 1.92 14.60
CA LEU A 31 -6.94 0.79 15.30
C LEU A 31 -6.71 0.88 16.81
N VAL A 32 -5.45 1.08 17.25
CA VAL A 32 -5.12 1.21 18.67
C VAL A 32 -5.80 2.43 19.29
N ALA A 33 -5.85 3.57 18.58
CA ALA A 33 -6.54 4.76 19.05
C ALA A 33 -8.04 4.52 19.25
N VAL A 34 -8.71 3.81 18.34
CA VAL A 34 -10.13 3.43 18.46
C VAL A 34 -10.34 2.50 19.65
N LEU A 35 -9.52 1.46 19.78
CA LEU A 35 -9.62 0.50 20.89
C LEU A 35 -9.40 1.18 22.24
N SER A 36 -8.48 2.14 22.32
CA SER A 36 -8.18 2.88 23.55
C SER A 36 -9.24 3.90 23.94
N SER A 37 -9.93 4.50 22.95
CA SER A 37 -10.94 5.53 23.19
C SER A 37 -12.32 4.95 23.53
N GLY A 38 -12.53 3.64 23.32
CA GLY A 38 -13.78 2.94 23.62
C GLY A 38 -15.01 3.44 22.84
N ASN A 39 -14.79 4.34 21.88
CA ASN A 39 -15.84 5.04 21.16
C ASN A 39 -15.70 4.72 19.68
N ALA A 40 -16.49 3.76 19.21
CA ALA A 40 -16.51 3.33 17.83
C ALA A 40 -17.17 4.42 16.96
N ASN A 41 -16.39 5.43 16.58
CA ASN A 41 -16.86 6.48 15.70
C ASN A 41 -16.98 5.93 14.26
N PRO A 42 -18.18 5.98 13.63
CA PRO A 42 -18.39 5.49 12.28
C PRO A 42 -17.44 6.10 11.24
N THR A 43 -17.04 7.37 11.43
CA THR A 43 -16.09 8.04 10.53
C THR A 43 -14.73 7.35 10.53
N VAL A 44 -14.27 6.86 11.68
CA VAL A 44 -12.97 6.20 11.79
C VAL A 44 -13.00 4.83 11.11
N ALA A 45 -14.10 4.09 11.24
CA ALA A 45 -14.29 2.82 10.54
C ALA A 45 -14.25 3.00 9.00
N VAL A 46 -14.86 4.08 8.48
CA VAL A 46 -14.80 4.41 7.04
C VAL A 46 -13.36 4.68 6.59
N VAL A 47 -12.59 5.45 7.37
CA VAL A 47 -11.17 5.70 7.08
C VAL A 47 -10.37 4.41 7.08
N GLU A 48 -10.63 3.51 8.04
CA GLU A 48 -9.92 2.24 8.16
C GLU A 48 -10.19 1.30 6.97
N ILE A 49 -11.44 1.23 6.52
CA ILE A 49 -11.83 0.50 5.30
C ILE A 49 -11.12 1.09 4.07
N LEU A 50 -11.06 2.42 3.96
CA LEU A 50 -10.38 3.08 2.85
C LEU A 50 -8.87 2.78 2.85
N LEU A 51 -8.23 2.77 4.02
CA LEU A 51 -6.83 2.38 4.17
C LEU A 51 -6.60 0.92 3.76
N MET A 52 -7.48 -0.01 4.16
CA MET A 52 -7.41 -1.40 3.72
C MET A 52 -7.54 -1.55 2.20
N LEU A 53 -8.44 -0.79 1.56
CA LEU A 53 -8.57 -0.79 0.10
C LEU A 53 -7.31 -0.31 -0.61
N ILE A 54 -6.70 0.78 -0.12
CA ILE A 54 -5.45 1.31 -0.67
C ILE A 54 -4.32 0.29 -0.53
N LEU A 55 -4.20 -0.37 0.63
CA LEU A 55 -3.22 -1.43 0.85
C LEU A 55 -3.42 -2.62 -0.09
N ALA A 56 -4.67 -3.03 -0.31
CA ALA A 56 -5.00 -4.11 -1.23
C ALA A 56 -4.58 -3.79 -2.67
N ILE A 57 -4.83 -2.56 -3.13
CA ILE A 57 -4.43 -2.10 -4.47
C ILE A 57 -2.91 -2.09 -4.60
N PHE A 58 -2.18 -1.61 -3.58
CA PHE A 58 -0.72 -1.64 -3.60
C PHE A 58 -0.17 -3.07 -3.61
N ALA A 59 -0.74 -3.97 -2.82
CA ALA A 59 -0.35 -5.38 -2.81
C ALA A 59 -0.59 -6.04 -4.17
N GLN A 60 -1.75 -5.81 -4.79
CA GLN A 60 -2.06 -6.28 -6.14
C GLN A 60 -1.07 -5.73 -7.17
N THR A 61 -0.78 -4.43 -7.11
CA THR A 61 0.18 -3.77 -8.01
C THR A 61 1.57 -4.38 -7.87
N PHE A 62 2.03 -4.62 -6.65
CA PHE A 62 3.32 -5.28 -6.38
C PHE A 62 3.37 -6.69 -6.98
N VAL A 63 2.33 -7.50 -6.79
CA VAL A 63 2.24 -8.84 -7.37
C VAL A 63 2.28 -8.77 -8.91
N LEU A 64 1.56 -7.82 -9.50
CA LEU A 64 1.48 -7.66 -10.95
C LEU A 64 2.81 -7.25 -11.57
N ILE A 65 3.56 -6.35 -10.92
CA ILE A 65 4.94 -5.99 -11.30
C ILE A 65 5.83 -7.24 -11.28
N ARG A 66 5.74 -8.04 -10.22
CA ARG A 66 6.56 -9.24 -10.07
C ARG A 66 6.24 -10.32 -11.09
N ILE A 67 4.98 -10.48 -11.46
CA ILE A 67 4.54 -11.38 -12.54
C ILE A 67 5.08 -10.88 -13.88
N TYR A 68 4.97 -9.58 -14.15
CA TYR A 68 5.45 -8.98 -15.39
C TYR A 68 6.97 -9.15 -15.57
N ASP A 69 7.76 -8.95 -14.50
CA ASP A 69 9.22 -9.15 -14.54
C ASP A 69 9.60 -10.62 -14.79
N ARG A 70 8.81 -11.57 -14.27
CA ARG A 70 9.00 -13.01 -14.54
C ARG A 70 8.63 -13.41 -15.96
N LEU A 71 7.66 -12.76 -16.59
CA LEU A 71 7.23 -13.05 -17.96
C LEU A 71 8.15 -12.40 -19.02
N GLN A 72 8.88 -11.35 -18.67
CA GLN A 72 9.86 -10.71 -19.56
C GLN A 72 11.26 -11.34 -19.53
N LYS A 73 11.53 -12.25 -18.58
CA LYS A 73 12.74 -13.08 -18.52
C LYS A 73 12.48 -14.42 -19.17
#